data_AF-V5GJ30-F1
#
_entry.id   AF-V5GJ30-F1
#
_cell.length_a   1.000
_cell.length_b   1.000
_cell.length_c   1.000
_cell.angle_alpha   90.00
_cell.angle_beta   90.00
_cell.angle_gamma   90.00
#
_symmetry.space_group_name_H-M   'P 1'
#
loop_
_entity.id
_entity.type
_entity.pdbx_description
1 polymer ?
#
loop_
_entity_poly.entity_id
_entity_poly.type
_entity_poly.pdbx_seq_one_letter_code
_entity_poly.pdbx_strand_id
1 'polypeptide(L)'
;VEKDELGAWIEIPCVNSIGSCAYDDLCSHSIPSNESCPESFMDNNVPCRCPIPKGNYTIPSSLQFEIYPNDYSSVYNGKYWTRATILHKNMNLACYEVYFTIENSIHEENNEIDMDYDSYMS
;
A
#
# COMPACT_ATOMS: atom_id res chain seq x y z
N VAL A 1 1.51 9.78 6.65
CA VAL A 1 2.03 8.42 6.81
C VAL A 1 3.24 8.48 7.71
N GLU A 2 3.24 7.70 8.78
CA GLU A 2 4.34 7.59 9.72
C GLU A 2 4.80 6.13 9.81
N LYS A 3 6.09 5.93 10.05
CA LYS A 3 6.71 4.62 10.28
C LYS A 3 7.27 4.55 11.68
N ASP A 4 7.06 3.43 12.36
CA ASP A 4 7.68 3.16 13.65
C ASP A 4 9.16 2.83 13.46
N GLU A 5 10.03 3.64 14.07
CA GLU A 5 11.47 3.44 14.13
C GLU A 5 11.88 3.46 15.60
N LEU A 6 12.24 2.28 16.13
CA LEU A 6 12.66 2.09 17.52
C LEU A 6 11.66 2.63 18.57
N GLY A 7 10.35 2.53 18.30
CA GLY A 7 9.28 2.99 19.20
C GLY A 7 8.87 4.45 19.02
N ALA A 8 9.44 5.15 18.03
CA ALA A 8 9.05 6.50 17.65
C ALA A 8 8.40 6.50 16.27
N TRP A 9 7.27 7.21 16.13
CA TRP A 9 6.62 7.43 14.84
C TRP A 9 7.31 8.55 14.08
N ILE A 10 7.93 8.22 12.94
CA ILE A 10 8.64 9.15 12.07
C ILE A 10 7.80 9.40 10.83
N GLU A 11 7.48 10.67 10.57
CA GLU A 11 6.75 11.06 9.37
C GLU A 11 7.58 10.79 8.11
N ILE A 12 6.98 10.09 7.14
CA ILE A 12 7.57 9.88 5.83
C ILE A 12 7.19 11.06 4.93
N PRO A 13 8.16 11.87 4.47
CA PRO A 13 7.85 13.02 3.62
C PRO A 13 7.24 12.58 2.29
N CYS A 14 6.43 13.47 1.70
CA CYS A 14 5.93 13.24 0.35
C CYS A 14 7.05 13.37 -0.68
N VAL A 15 7.40 12.27 -1.35
CA VAL A 15 8.38 12.24 -2.45
C VAL A 15 7.79 11.42 -3.59
N ASN A 16 7.73 12.00 -4.79
CA ASN A 16 7.19 11.32 -5.98
C ASN A 16 5.81 10.66 -5.74
N SER A 17 4.91 11.36 -5.04
CA SER A 17 3.57 10.85 -4.69
C SER A 17 3.58 9.62 -3.77
N ILE A 18 4.62 9.46 -2.95
CA ILE A 18 4.73 8.42 -1.93
C ILE A 18 5.02 9.08 -0.58
N GLY A 19 4.32 8.68 0.48
CA GLY A 19 4.47 9.23 1.85
C GLY A 19 3.28 10.07 2.31
N SER A 20 3.52 11.08 3.16
CA SER A 20 2.54 12.04 3.65
C SER A 20 2.15 13.09 2.60
N CYS A 21 1.54 12.65 1.50
CA CYS A 21 1.15 13.52 0.39
C CYS A 21 -0.26 14.10 0.56
N ALA A 22 -0.46 15.32 0.06
CA ALA A 22 -1.78 15.86 -0.24
C ALA A 22 -2.04 15.74 -1.75
N TYR A 23 -3.20 15.20 -2.11
CA TYR A 23 -3.62 15.05 -3.50
C TYR A 23 -4.80 15.98 -3.77
N ASP A 24 -4.57 17.03 -4.55
CA ASP A 24 -5.56 18.09 -4.76
C ASP A 24 -6.78 17.62 -5.56
N ASP A 25 -6.58 16.71 -6.51
CA ASP A 25 -7.64 16.13 -7.32
C ASP A 25 -7.53 14.60 -7.40
N LEU A 26 -8.31 13.89 -6.59
CA LEU A 26 -8.37 12.42 -6.67
C LEU A 26 -8.91 11.94 -8.02
N CYS A 27 -9.66 12.77 -8.76
CA CYS A 27 -10.21 12.41 -10.06
C CYS A 27 -9.14 12.33 -11.15
N SER A 28 -7.99 13.01 -11.01
CA SER A 28 -6.86 12.86 -11.93
C SER A 28 -6.21 11.48 -11.86
N HIS A 29 -6.49 10.72 -10.79
CA HIS A 29 -6.02 9.35 -10.58
C HIS A 29 -7.09 8.30 -10.89
N SER A 30 -8.20 8.69 -11.52
CA SER A 30 -9.27 7.75 -11.88
C SER A 30 -8.88 6.85 -13.06
N ILE A 31 -9.50 5.66 -13.12
CA ILE A 31 -9.29 4.72 -14.22
C ILE A 31 -9.78 5.36 -15.53
N PRO A 32 -8.95 5.40 -16.59
CA PRO A 32 -9.34 5.92 -17.90
C PRO A 32 -10.62 5.28 -18.45
N SER A 33 -11.41 6.03 -19.22
CA SER A 33 -12.70 5.54 -19.76
C SER A 33 -12.56 4.38 -20.76
N ASN A 34 -11.38 4.20 -21.34
CA ASN A 34 -11.05 3.11 -22.26
C ASN A 34 -10.55 1.83 -21.56
N GLU A 35 -10.38 1.85 -20.24
CA GLU A 35 -9.94 0.69 -19.44
C GLU A 35 -11.11 0.14 -18.62
N SER A 36 -11.08 -1.14 -18.24
CA SER A 36 -12.10 -1.70 -17.34
C SER A 36 -11.81 -1.31 -15.89
N CYS A 37 -12.84 -1.12 -15.07
CA CYS A 37 -12.63 -1.02 -13.62
C CYS A 37 -12.04 -2.34 -13.10
N PRO A 38 -11.29 -2.32 -11.98
CA PRO A 38 -10.89 -3.55 -11.31
C PRO A 38 -12.11 -4.42 -10.98
N GLU A 39 -11.96 -5.74 -11.08
CA GLU A 39 -13.04 -6.71 -10.85
C GLU A 39 -13.68 -6.55 -9.47
N SER A 40 -12.86 -6.33 -8.44
CA SER A 40 -13.33 -6.07 -7.07
C SER A 40 -14.24 -4.85 -6.94
N PHE A 41 -14.09 -3.84 -7.79
CA PHE A 41 -14.98 -2.68 -7.80
C PHE A 41 -16.29 -3.01 -8.49
N MET A 42 -16.23 -3.74 -9.61
CA MET A 42 -17.43 -4.15 -10.36
C MET A 42 -18.31 -5.10 -9.54
N ASP A 43 -17.72 -6.13 -8.92
CA ASP A 43 -18.43 -7.13 -8.13
C ASP A 43 -19.16 -6.53 -6.91
N ASN A 44 -18.62 -5.43 -6.39
CA ASN A 44 -19.16 -4.75 -5.21
C ASN A 44 -19.93 -3.46 -5.56
N ASN A 45 -20.23 -3.21 -6.84
CA ASN A 45 -20.90 -2.00 -7.33
C ASN A 45 -20.26 -0.69 -6.81
N VAL A 46 -18.94 -0.67 -6.68
CA VAL A 46 -18.16 0.49 -6.26
C VAL A 46 -17.68 1.26 -7.50
N PRO A 47 -18.00 2.56 -7.64
CA PRO A 47 -17.56 3.34 -8.79
C PRO A 47 -16.04 3.54 -8.75
N CYS A 48 -15.37 3.29 -9.88
CA CYS A 48 -13.92 3.50 -10.03
C CYS A 48 -13.57 4.83 -10.73
N ARG A 49 -14.56 5.68 -11.00
CA ARG A 49 -14.41 6.94 -11.77
C ARG A 49 -15.19 8.07 -11.16
N CYS A 50 -14.70 9.28 -11.39
CA CYS A 50 -15.44 10.49 -11.07
C CYS A 50 -16.49 10.83 -12.16
N PRO A 51 -17.59 11.52 -11.79
CA PRO A 51 -17.98 11.84 -10.41
C PRO A 51 -18.48 10.61 -9.66
N ILE A 52 -18.12 10.49 -8.38
CA ILE A 52 -18.63 9.43 -7.49
C ILE A 52 -20.06 9.80 -7.09
N PRO A 53 -21.08 9.02 -7.48
CA PRO A 53 -22.46 9.32 -7.11
C PRO A 53 -22.66 9.23 -5.59
N LYS A 54 -23.67 9.94 -5.07
CA LYS A 54 -24.07 9.74 -3.67
C LYS A 54 -24.70 8.35 -3.54
N GLY A 55 -24.18 7.55 -2.61
CA GLY A 55 -24.68 6.20 -2.36
C GLY A 55 -24.00 5.54 -1.17
N ASN A 56 -24.37 4.29 -0.92
CA ASN A 56 -23.70 3.44 0.05
C ASN A 56 -22.81 2.46 -0.72
N TYR A 57 -21.52 2.44 -0.40
CA TYR A 57 -20.53 1.58 -1.02
C TYR A 57 -19.88 0.72 0.06
N THR A 58 -19.74 -0.56 -0.23
CA THR A 58 -19.09 -1.53 0.67
C THR A 58 -17.94 -2.16 -0.08
N ILE A 59 -16.73 -1.99 0.43
CA ILE A 59 -15.57 -2.76 -0.03
C ILE A 59 -15.39 -3.92 0.96
N PRO A 60 -15.38 -5.18 0.48
CA PRO A 60 -15.26 -6.32 1.37
C PRO A 60 -13.87 -6.35 2.01
N SER A 61 -13.81 -6.69 3.30
CA SER A 61 -12.55 -6.81 4.04
C SER A 61 -11.66 -7.96 3.55
N SER A 62 -12.20 -8.86 2.73
CA SER A 62 -11.46 -9.96 2.09
C SER A 62 -10.69 -9.54 0.84
N LEU A 63 -10.77 -8.27 0.43
CA LEU A 63 -10.02 -7.78 -0.72
C LEU A 63 -8.52 -7.85 -0.43
N GLN A 64 -7.81 -8.66 -1.22
CA GLN A 64 -6.36 -8.80 -1.14
C GLN A 64 -5.72 -7.93 -2.21
N PHE A 65 -4.58 -7.32 -1.89
CA PHE A 65 -3.77 -6.57 -2.82
C PHE A 65 -2.38 -7.20 -2.87
N GLU A 66 -1.89 -7.45 -4.07
CA GLU A 66 -0.52 -7.91 -4.27
C GLU A 66 0.42 -6.71 -4.15
N ILE A 67 1.41 -6.81 -3.26
CA ILE A 67 2.51 -5.87 -3.20
C ILE A 67 3.66 -6.50 -3.97
N TYR A 68 3.97 -5.94 -5.15
CA TYR A 68 5.10 -6.43 -5.94
C TYR A 68 6.42 -6.00 -5.30
N PRO A 69 7.33 -6.96 -5.01
CA PRO A 69 8.63 -6.62 -4.47
C PRO A 69 9.43 -5.83 -5.50
N ASN A 70 10.15 -4.82 -5.02
CA ASN A 70 11.18 -4.10 -5.77
C ASN A 70 12.51 -4.11 -4.97
N ASP A 71 13.57 -3.56 -5.55
CA ASP A 71 14.91 -3.54 -4.92
C ASP A 71 14.94 -2.85 -3.54
N TYR A 72 13.89 -2.09 -3.19
CA TYR A 72 13.74 -1.37 -1.92
C TYR A 72 12.77 -2.07 -0.95
N SER A 73 12.32 -3.29 -1.23
CA SER A 73 11.35 -4.01 -0.39
C SER A 73 11.80 -4.08 1.06
N SER A 74 13.09 -4.29 1.33
CA SER A 74 13.63 -4.34 2.69
C SER A 74 13.50 -3.02 3.45
N VAL A 75 13.55 -1.88 2.75
CA VAL A 75 13.38 -0.53 3.30
C VAL A 75 11.94 -0.30 3.76
N TYR A 76 10.98 -0.92 3.06
CA TYR A 76 9.55 -0.78 3.34
C TYR A 76 9.06 -1.70 4.47
N ASN A 77 9.87 -2.63 4.97
CA ASN A 77 9.50 -3.43 6.14
C ASN A 77 9.27 -2.55 7.38
N GLY A 78 8.19 -2.82 8.12
CA GLY A 78 7.93 -2.16 9.38
C GLY A 78 6.46 -1.93 9.68
N LYS A 79 6.20 -1.24 10.80
CA LYS A 79 4.87 -0.83 11.22
C LYS A 79 4.60 0.58 10.75
N TYR A 80 3.39 0.79 10.26
CA TYR A 80 2.94 2.05 9.70
C TYR A 80 1.63 2.49 10.33
N TRP A 81 1.50 3.79 10.43
CA TRP A 81 0.24 4.44 10.74
C TRP A 81 -0.02 5.55 9.72
N THR A 82 -1.28 5.74 9.37
CA THR A 82 -1.68 6.86 8.54
C THR A 82 -3.08 7.33 8.86
N ARG A 83 -3.29 8.63 8.67
CA ARG A 83 -4.60 9.27 8.66
C ARG A 83 -4.86 9.83 7.26
N ALA A 84 -5.89 9.33 6.60
CA ALA A 84 -6.36 9.84 5.32
C ALA A 84 -7.62 10.67 5.52
N THR A 85 -7.59 11.93 5.06
CA THR A 85 -8.76 12.83 5.10
C THR A 85 -9.21 13.14 3.68
N ILE A 86 -10.49 12.95 3.40
CA ILE A 86 -11.10 13.25 2.10
C ILE A 86 -11.93 14.52 2.22
N LEU A 87 -11.62 15.50 1.39
CA LEU A 87 -12.30 16.79 1.34
C LEU A 87 -12.99 16.99 -0.01
N HIS A 88 -14.14 17.64 -0.02
CA HIS A 88 -14.77 18.17 -1.24
C HIS A 88 -15.22 19.60 -1.01
N LYS A 89 -14.68 20.56 -1.77
CA LYS A 89 -14.97 21.99 -1.61
C LYS A 89 -14.79 22.46 -0.15
N ASN A 90 -13.69 22.04 0.48
CA ASN A 90 -13.36 22.29 1.90
C ASN A 90 -14.31 21.64 2.93
N MET A 91 -15.26 20.80 2.50
CA MET A 91 -16.07 20.00 3.41
C MET A 91 -15.40 18.65 3.66
N ASN A 92 -15.27 18.27 4.94
CA ASN A 92 -14.78 16.94 5.31
C ASN A 92 -15.85 15.89 4.98
N LEU A 93 -15.51 14.96 4.07
CA LEU A 93 -16.37 13.85 3.68
C LEU A 93 -16.07 12.60 4.50
N ALA A 94 -14.78 12.33 4.76
CA ALA A 94 -14.35 11.16 5.51
C ALA A 94 -12.97 11.37 6.15
N CYS A 95 -12.73 10.65 7.24
CA CYS A 95 -11.43 10.52 7.90
C CYS A 95 -11.23 9.06 8.27
N TYR A 96 -10.15 8.46 7.76
CA TYR A 96 -9.77 7.07 8.04
C TYR A 96 -8.42 7.04 8.72
N GLU A 97 -8.32 6.27 9.79
CA GLU A 97 -7.07 5.97 10.47
C GLU A 97 -6.77 4.49 10.27
N VAL A 98 -5.57 4.19 9.77
CA VAL A 98 -5.16 2.83 9.44
C VAL A 98 -3.81 2.56 10.08
N TYR A 99 -3.72 1.42 10.75
CA TYR A 99 -2.49 0.84 11.26
C TYR A 99 -2.24 -0.46 10.50
N PHE A 100 -1.04 -0.64 9.97
CA PHE A 100 -0.69 -1.83 9.21
C PHE A 100 0.81 -2.15 9.32
N THR A 101 1.16 -3.40 9.06
CA THR A 101 2.56 -3.86 9.01
C THR A 101 2.84 -4.32 7.59
N ILE A 102 3.99 -3.91 7.04
CA ILE A 102 4.54 -4.49 5.82
C ILE A 102 5.61 -5.49 6.24
N GLU A 103 5.43 -6.74 5.83
CA GLU A 103 6.39 -7.83 6.02
C GLU A 103 6.74 -8.42 4.66
N ASN A 104 8.01 -8.35 4.27
CA ASN A 104 8.47 -9.11 3.12
C ASN A 104 8.47 -10.60 3.44
N SER A 105 7.78 -11.38 2.62
CA SER A 105 8.09 -12.80 2.48
C SER A 105 9.40 -12.92 1.72
N ILE A 106 10.52 -13.03 2.42
CA ILE A 106 11.75 -13.56 1.83
C ILE A 106 11.41 -15.01 1.49
N HIS A 107 11.25 -15.33 0.21
CA HIS A 107 11.32 -16.74 -0.18
C HIS A 107 12.77 -17.16 0.04
N GLU A 108 13.02 -17.85 1.15
CA GLU A 108 14.24 -18.62 1.36
C GLU A 108 14.27 -19.73 0.30
N GLU A 109 14.79 -19.43 -0.89
CA GLU A 109 15.38 -20.49 -1.70
C GLU A 109 16.63 -20.96 -0.95
N ASN A 110 16.45 -22.02 -0.17
CA ASN A 110 17.52 -22.80 0.45
C ASN A 110 18.46 -23.29 -0.65
N ASN A 111 19.54 -22.55 -0.92
CA ASN A 111 20.68 -23.08 -1.64
C ASN A 111 21.69 -23.55 -0.58
N GLU A 112 21.49 -24.78 -0.08
CA GLU A 112 22.49 -25.49 0.69
C GLU A 112 23.75 -25.60 -0.16
N ILE A 113 24.78 -24.81 0.18
CA ILE A 113 26.14 -25.05 -0.27
C ILE A 113 26.80 -25.85 0.85
N ASP A 114 26.76 -27.18 0.72
CA ASP A 114 27.61 -28.09 1.50
C ASP A 114 29.08 -27.78 1.16
N MET A 115 29.74 -27.02 2.03
CA MET A 115 31.18 -26.79 1.95
C MET A 115 31.88 -27.74 2.93
N ASP A 116 32.26 -28.90 2.41
CA ASP A 116 33.00 -29.93 3.13
C ASP A 116 34.45 -29.45 3.36
N TYR A 117 34.79 -29.14 4.62
CA TYR A 117 36.07 -28.53 5.04
C TYR A 117 37.13 -29.57 5.46
N ASP A 118 36.99 -30.86 5.10
CA ASP A 118 37.90 -31.91 5.59
C ASP A 118 38.90 -32.48 4.55
N SER A 119 39.01 -31.92 3.33
CA SER A 119 39.94 -32.47 2.31
C SER A 119 41.33 -31.83 2.24
N TYR A 120 41.69 -30.83 3.07
CA TYR A 120 42.99 -30.13 2.94
C TYR A 120 44.04 -30.46 3.99
N MET A 121 43.82 -31.46 4.85
CA MET A 121 44.82 -31.96 5.79
C MET A 121 44.74 -33.49 5.94
N SER A 122 45.10 -34.23 4.89
CA SER A 122 45.58 -35.63 4.97
C SER A 122 46.35 -36.01 3.72
#